data_AF-A0ABD7FJ57-F1
#
_entry.id   AF-A0ABD7FJ57-F1
#
_cell.length_a   1.000
_cell.length_b   1.000
_cell.length_c   1.000
_cell.angle_alpha   90.00
_cell.angle_beta   90.00
_cell.angle_gamma   90.00
#
_symmetry.space_group_name_H-M   'P 1'
#
loop_
_entity.id
_entity.type
_entity.pdbx_description
1 polymer ?
#
loop_
_entity_poly.entity_id
_entity_poly.type
_entity_poly.pdbx_seq_one_letter_code
_entity_poly.pdbx_strand_id
1 'polypeptide(L)'
;MTVIYQTTITRIGASAIDALSDQMLITFREGAPADLEEYCFIHCHGELKGALHPGLQFSLGQHRYPVTAVGSVAEDNLRELGHVTLRFDGLNEAEFPGTVHVAGPVPDDIAPGSVLKFESVKE
;
A
#
# COMPACT_ATOMS: atom_id res chain seq x y z
N MET A 1 -15.29 8.81 8.27
CA MET A 1 -14.25 7.99 7.60
C MET A 1 -14.84 6.63 7.31
N THR A 2 -14.84 6.21 6.05
CA THR A 2 -15.29 4.88 5.65
C THR A 2 -14.07 4.08 5.20
N VAL A 3 -13.76 2.99 5.90
CA VAL A 3 -12.67 2.09 5.52
C VAL A 3 -13.09 1.33 4.26
N ILE A 4 -12.39 1.58 3.15
CA ILE A 4 -12.65 0.89 1.88
C ILE A 4 -11.78 -0.36 1.73
N TYR A 5 -10.60 -0.39 2.35
CA TYR A 5 -9.70 -1.53 2.36
C TYR A 5 -9.00 -1.60 3.70
N GLN A 6 -8.86 -2.80 4.24
CA GLN A 6 -8.07 -3.05 5.43
C GLN A 6 -7.40 -4.41 5.31
N THR A 7 -6.11 -4.44 5.58
CA THR A 7 -5.35 -5.68 5.73
C THR A 7 -4.31 -5.54 6.83
N THR A 8 -3.71 -6.66 7.23
CA THR A 8 -2.66 -6.73 8.24
C THR A 8 -1.45 -7.41 7.62
N ILE A 9 -0.29 -6.77 7.75
CA ILE A 9 0.99 -7.33 7.32
C ILE A 9 1.30 -8.53 8.19
N THR A 10 1.51 -9.69 7.58
CA THR A 10 1.85 -10.93 8.28
C THR A 10 3.35 -11.20 8.23
N ARG A 11 3.99 -10.88 7.10
CA ARG A 11 5.44 -11.04 6.91
C ARG A 11 6.00 -9.87 6.13
N ILE A 12 7.29 -9.62 6.33
CA ILE A 12 8.02 -8.55 5.67
C ILE A 12 9.29 -9.18 5.12
N GLY A 13 9.52 -9.01 3.82
CA GLY A 13 10.74 -9.43 3.19
C GLY A 13 11.97 -8.69 3.72
N ALA A 14 13.12 -9.36 3.78
CA ALA A 14 14.36 -8.75 4.27
C ALA A 14 14.79 -7.53 3.43
N SER A 15 14.56 -7.58 2.12
CA SER A 15 14.86 -6.52 1.16
C SER A 15 13.67 -5.56 0.95
N ALA A 16 12.49 -5.86 1.50
CA ALA A 16 11.32 -4.97 1.40
C ALA A 16 11.58 -3.63 2.12
N ILE A 17 12.41 -3.63 3.16
CA ILE A 17 12.82 -2.42 3.88
C ILE A 17 13.78 -1.56 3.04
N ASP A 18 14.58 -2.17 2.17
CA ASP A 18 15.44 -1.42 1.25
C ASP A 18 14.61 -0.59 0.26
N ALA A 19 13.49 -1.16 -0.23
CA ALA A 19 12.55 -0.42 -1.06
C ALA A 19 11.97 0.82 -0.35
N LEU A 20 11.78 0.76 0.97
CA LEU A 20 11.34 1.92 1.75
C LEU A 20 12.38 3.06 1.72
N SER A 21 13.68 2.75 1.67
CA SER A 21 14.71 3.78 1.51
C SER A 21 14.59 4.53 0.17
N ASP A 22 14.02 3.91 -0.87
CA ASP A 22 13.66 4.55 -2.13
C ASP A 22 12.24 5.14 -2.13
N GLN A 23 11.62 5.25 -0.94
CA GLN A 23 10.25 5.71 -0.76
C GLN A 23 9.21 4.84 -1.48
N MET A 24 9.52 3.54 -1.63
CA MET A 24 8.66 2.55 -2.29
C MET A 24 8.24 1.46 -1.30
N LEU A 25 6.95 1.18 -1.25
CA LEU A 25 6.39 0.09 -0.46
C LEU A 25 5.57 -0.80 -1.38
N ILE A 26 6.08 -1.99 -1.65
CA ILE A 26 5.45 -2.97 -2.53
C ILE A 26 4.74 -3.99 -1.64
N THR A 27 3.42 -4.05 -1.72
CA THR A 27 2.65 -5.05 -0.98
C THR A 27 2.40 -6.28 -1.83
N PHE A 28 2.17 -7.42 -1.19
CA PHE A 28 1.67 -8.61 -1.86
C PHE A 28 0.75 -9.40 -0.92
N ARG A 29 -0.23 -10.12 -1.49
CA ARG A 29 -0.99 -11.10 -0.69
C ARG A 29 -0.15 -12.32 -0.34
N GLU A 30 -0.58 -13.03 0.71
CA GLU A 30 -0.14 -14.40 0.98
C GLU A 30 -0.34 -15.30 -0.25
N GLY A 31 0.73 -15.98 -0.68
CA GLY A 31 0.77 -16.78 -1.90
C GLY A 31 1.71 -16.24 -2.98
N ALA A 32 2.42 -15.15 -2.72
CA ALA A 32 3.57 -14.74 -3.54
C ALA A 32 4.65 -15.84 -3.55
N PRO A 33 5.41 -16.00 -4.65
CA PRO A 33 6.56 -16.89 -4.67
C PRO A 33 7.65 -16.37 -3.71
N ALA A 34 8.36 -17.28 -3.06
CA ALA A 34 9.36 -16.97 -2.03
C ALA A 34 10.39 -15.92 -2.47
N ASP A 35 10.84 -15.97 -3.74
CA ASP A 35 11.74 -14.98 -4.34
C ASP A 35 11.19 -13.55 -4.28
N LEU A 36 9.88 -13.35 -4.46
CA LEU A 36 9.24 -12.03 -4.41
C LEU A 36 8.87 -11.64 -2.98
N GLU A 37 8.58 -12.62 -2.10
CA GLU A 37 8.28 -12.37 -0.68
C GLU A 37 9.43 -11.62 0.01
N GLU A 38 10.68 -11.87 -0.39
CA GLU A 38 11.85 -11.20 0.19
C GLU A 38 11.91 -9.69 -0.12
N TYR A 39 11.22 -9.23 -1.15
CA TYR A 39 11.18 -7.82 -1.57
C TYR A 39 9.83 -7.14 -1.31
N CYS A 40 8.83 -7.88 -0.80
CA CYS A 40 7.47 -7.37 -0.63
C CYS A 40 6.99 -7.43 0.84
N PHE A 41 6.01 -6.58 1.14
CA PHE A 41 5.24 -6.64 2.37
C PHE A 41 4.07 -7.59 2.19
N ILE A 42 4.16 -8.76 2.82
CA ILE A 42 3.15 -9.80 2.71
C ILE A 42 2.05 -9.53 3.72
N HIS A 43 0.81 -9.49 3.24
CA HIS A 43 -0.37 -9.28 4.07
C HIS A 43 -1.47 -10.29 3.77
N CYS A 44 -2.38 -10.45 4.73
CA CYS A 44 -3.58 -11.27 4.53
C CYS A 44 -4.47 -10.71 3.42
N HIS A 45 -5.38 -11.56 2.92
CA HIS A 45 -6.40 -11.10 1.99
C HIS A 45 -7.32 -10.05 2.65
N GLY A 46 -7.23 -8.81 2.18
CA GLY A 46 -8.12 -7.71 2.57
C GLY A 46 -9.29 -7.57 1.61
N GLU A 47 -10.47 -7.27 2.12
CA GLU A 47 -11.65 -7.03 1.29
C GLU A 47 -11.69 -5.57 0.85
N LEU A 48 -11.55 -5.34 -0.46
CA LEU A 48 -11.73 -4.03 -1.06
C LEU A 48 -13.23 -3.76 -1.29
N LYS A 49 -13.81 -2.89 -0.45
CA LYS A 49 -15.23 -2.50 -0.43
C LYS A 49 -15.54 -1.22 -1.21
N GLY A 50 -14.54 -0.55 -1.76
CA GLY A 50 -14.69 0.72 -2.46
C GLY A 50 -13.62 0.93 -3.51
N ALA A 51 -13.76 2.01 -4.27
CA ALA A 51 -12.82 2.33 -5.33
C ALA A 51 -11.56 3.02 -4.78
N LEU A 52 -10.40 2.75 -5.37
CA LEU A 52 -9.12 3.40 -5.04
C LEU A 52 -8.97 4.65 -5.92
N HIS A 53 -8.96 5.83 -5.32
CA HIS A 53 -8.88 7.11 -6.02
C HIS A 53 -8.01 8.13 -5.26
N PRO A 54 -7.47 9.14 -5.96
CA PRO A 54 -6.83 10.28 -5.29
C PRO A 54 -7.82 10.98 -4.35
N GLY A 55 -7.34 11.47 -3.22
CA GLY A 55 -8.15 12.05 -2.13
C GLY A 55 -8.50 11.08 -1.00
N LEU A 56 -8.18 9.79 -1.14
CA LEU A 56 -8.26 8.83 -0.04
C LEU A 56 -7.18 9.10 1.02
N GLN A 57 -7.33 8.49 2.19
CA GLN A 57 -6.31 8.46 3.22
C GLN A 57 -5.81 7.03 3.40
N PHE A 58 -4.52 6.85 3.14
CA PHE A 58 -3.78 5.63 3.42
C PHE A 58 -3.23 5.69 4.84
N SER A 59 -3.51 4.68 5.65
CA SER A 59 -3.05 4.58 7.03
C SER A 59 -2.22 3.31 7.18
N LEU A 60 -1.00 3.42 7.69
CA LEU A 60 -0.13 2.30 7.99
C LEU A 60 0.29 2.35 9.45
N GLY A 61 -0.24 1.42 10.26
CA GLY A 61 0.00 1.42 11.70
C GLY A 61 -0.52 2.72 12.35
N GLN A 62 0.42 3.57 12.79
CA GLN A 62 0.10 4.89 13.35
C GLN A 62 0.28 6.05 12.36
N HIS A 63 0.87 5.78 11.20
CA HIS A 63 1.14 6.78 10.18
C HIS A 63 -0.06 6.95 9.24
N ARG A 64 -0.27 8.19 8.77
CA ARG A 64 -1.36 8.53 7.86
C ARG A 64 -0.83 9.37 6.71
N TYR A 65 -1.23 9.00 5.51
CA TYR A 65 -0.74 9.51 4.25
C TYR A 65 -1.92 9.82 3.33
N PRO A 66 -2.15 11.09 2.97
CA PRO A 66 -3.11 11.42 1.92
C PRO A 66 -2.65 10.84 0.57
N VAL A 67 -3.56 10.15 -0.11
CA VAL A 67 -3.37 9.61 -1.47
C VAL A 67 -3.51 10.75 -2.46
N THR A 68 -2.46 11.02 -3.23
CA THR A 68 -2.40 12.12 -4.21
C THR A 68 -2.64 11.63 -5.62
N ALA A 69 -2.24 10.40 -5.95
CA ALA A 69 -2.50 9.79 -7.25
C ALA A 69 -2.70 8.28 -7.13
N VAL A 70 -3.51 7.71 -8.03
CA VAL A 70 -3.77 6.28 -8.11
C VAL A 70 -3.69 5.85 -9.56
N GLY A 71 -2.88 4.85 -9.85
CA GLY A 71 -2.80 4.26 -11.17
C GLY A 71 -4.04 3.45 -11.54
N SER A 72 -4.36 3.41 -12.84
CA SER A 72 -5.60 2.81 -13.35
C SER A 72 -5.77 1.31 -13.06
N VAL A 73 -4.69 0.56 -12.80
CA VAL A 73 -4.73 -0.88 -12.47
C VAL A 73 -4.31 -1.18 -11.03
N ALA A 74 -3.99 -0.16 -10.23
CA ALA A 74 -3.57 -0.33 -8.84
C ALA A 74 -4.69 -0.97 -7.99
N GLU A 75 -5.93 -0.56 -8.23
CA GLU A 75 -7.10 -1.13 -7.58
C GLU A 75 -7.28 -2.62 -7.92
N ASP A 76 -7.21 -2.95 -9.20
CA ASP A 76 -7.41 -4.31 -9.71
C ASP A 76 -6.31 -5.26 -9.20
N ASN A 77 -5.06 -4.81 -9.25
CA ASN A 77 -3.93 -5.57 -8.70
C ASN A 77 -4.05 -5.77 -7.18
N LEU A 78 -4.48 -4.75 -6.42
CA LEU A 78 -4.70 -4.87 -4.98
C LEU A 78 -5.84 -5.86 -4.68
N ARG A 79 -6.88 -5.89 -5.52
CA ARG A 79 -8.04 -6.76 -5.34
C ARG A 79 -7.76 -8.22 -5.72
N GLU A 80 -7.13 -8.44 -6.87
CA GLU A 80 -6.84 -9.78 -7.42
C GLU A 80 -5.62 -10.39 -6.73
N LEU A 81 -4.53 -9.62 -6.66
CA LEU A 81 -3.20 -10.09 -6.24
C LEU A 81 -2.79 -9.57 -4.86
N GLY A 82 -3.53 -8.64 -4.25
CA GLY A 82 -3.02 -7.91 -3.06
C GLY A 82 -1.75 -7.14 -3.35
N HIS A 83 -1.46 -6.88 -4.63
CA HIS A 83 -0.22 -6.26 -5.06
C HIS A 83 -0.47 -4.79 -5.39
N VAL A 84 0.20 -3.90 -4.66
CA VAL A 84 0.23 -2.48 -5.00
C VAL A 84 1.57 -1.89 -4.65
N THR A 85 2.05 -0.98 -5.48
CA THR A 85 3.25 -0.20 -5.20
C THR A 85 2.83 1.16 -4.65
N LEU A 86 3.17 1.45 -3.41
CA LEU A 86 2.97 2.76 -2.79
C LEU A 86 4.26 3.57 -2.88
N ARG A 87 4.17 4.80 -3.40
CA ARG A 87 5.28 5.77 -3.39
C ARG A 87 4.95 6.92 -2.46
N PHE A 88 5.90 7.27 -1.59
CA PHE A 88 5.76 8.37 -0.63
C PHE A 88 6.30 9.71 -1.16
N ASP A 89 6.39 9.88 -2.48
CA ASP A 89 6.91 11.09 -3.13
C ASP A 89 5.86 12.24 -3.16
N GLY A 90 4.57 11.92 -2.99
CA GLY A 90 3.49 12.89 -3.03
C GLY A 90 3.16 13.44 -4.43
N LEU A 91 3.54 12.72 -5.49
CA LEU A 91 3.19 13.11 -6.86
C LEU A 91 1.68 13.07 -7.09
N ASN A 92 1.20 14.00 -7.91
CA ASN A 92 -0.21 14.09 -8.28
C ASN A 92 -0.54 13.28 -9.56
N GLU A 93 0.44 12.59 -10.12
CA GLU A 93 0.27 11.76 -11.30
C GLU A 93 0.90 10.38 -11.06
N ALA A 94 0.17 9.34 -11.45
CA ALA A 94 0.65 7.97 -11.31
C ALA A 94 1.64 7.64 -12.44
N GLU A 95 2.94 7.63 -12.12
CA GLU A 95 4.00 7.22 -13.05
C GLU A 95 3.77 5.84 -13.66
N PHE A 96 3.18 4.92 -12.89
CA PHE A 96 2.83 3.58 -13.33
C PHE A 96 1.38 3.27 -13.01
N PRO A 97 0.69 2.48 -13.86
CA PRO A 97 -0.72 2.20 -13.67
C PRO A 97 -0.99 1.33 -12.44
N GLY A 98 0.01 0.62 -11.90
CA GLY A 98 -0.09 -0.16 -10.66
C GLY A 98 0.39 0.57 -9.40
N THR A 99 0.76 1.84 -9.50
CA THR A 99 1.37 2.60 -8.42
C THR A 99 0.40 3.61 -7.82
N VAL A 100 0.47 3.76 -6.50
CA VAL A 100 -0.29 4.72 -5.70
C VAL A 100 0.69 5.70 -5.10
N HIS A 101 0.49 6.99 -5.35
CA HIS A 101 1.29 8.04 -4.76
C HIS A 101 0.58 8.59 -3.53
N VAL A 102 1.34 8.74 -2.46
CA VAL A 102 0.88 9.30 -1.20
C VAL A 102 1.85 10.38 -0.75
N ALA A 103 1.35 11.44 -0.11
CA ALA A 103 2.20 12.49 0.43
C ALA A 103 2.51 12.23 1.91
N GLY A 104 3.78 12.26 2.27
CA GLY A 104 4.24 12.17 3.66
C GLY A 104 5.55 11.38 3.79
N PRO A 105 6.11 11.29 5.01
CA PRO A 105 7.40 10.62 5.22
C PRO A 105 7.24 9.09 5.18
N VAL A 106 8.17 8.39 4.53
CA VAL A 106 8.19 6.92 4.53
C VAL A 106 8.20 6.40 5.98
N PRO A 107 7.42 5.37 6.31
CA PRO A 107 7.49 4.75 7.63
C PRO A 107 8.75 3.88 7.74
N ASP A 108 9.63 4.20 8.70
CA ASP A 108 10.85 3.42 8.97
C ASP A 108 10.59 2.14 9.79
N ASP A 109 9.52 2.11 10.59
CA ASP A 109 9.21 1.00 11.50
C ASP A 109 7.91 0.30 11.07
N ILE A 110 8.02 -0.59 10.07
CA ILE A 110 6.94 -1.49 9.69
C ILE A 110 7.26 -2.85 10.27
N ALA A 111 6.45 -3.29 11.24
CA ALA A 111 6.54 -4.62 11.82
C ALA A 111 5.41 -5.54 11.32
N PRO A 112 5.62 -6.86 11.27
CA PRO A 112 4.50 -7.80 11.09
C PRO A 112 3.47 -7.59 12.21
N GLY A 113 2.20 -7.55 11.85
CA GLY A 113 1.08 -7.10 12.67
C GLY A 113 0.65 -5.66 12.38
N SER A 114 1.42 -4.90 11.59
CA SER A 114 1.02 -3.56 11.16
C SER A 114 -0.24 -3.61 10.32
N VAL A 115 -1.20 -2.74 10.64
CA VAL A 115 -2.47 -2.68 9.93
C VAL A 115 -2.39 -1.61 8.85
N LEU A 116 -2.66 -2.01 7.62
CA LEU A 116 -2.74 -1.17 6.44
C LEU A 116 -4.21 -0.91 6.12
N LYS A 117 -4.60 0.36 5.98
CA LYS A 117 -5.97 0.75 5.69
C LYS A 117 -6.02 1.82 4.61
N PHE A 118 -6.98 1.72 3.72
CA PHE A 118 -7.41 2.84 2.89
C PHE A 118 -8.78 3.29 3.36
N GLU A 119 -8.91 4.59 3.59
CA GLU A 119 -10.08 5.22 4.18
C GLU A 119 -10.53 6.35 3.27
N SER A 120 -11.83 6.38 2.96
CA SER A 120 -12.43 7.54 2.31
C SER A 120 -12.66 8.64 3.34
N VAL A 121 -11.97 9.76 3.14
CA VAL A 121 -12.17 11.00 3.87
C VAL A 121 -13.33 11.71 3.18
N LYS A 122 -14.53 11.63 3.76
CA LYS A 122 -15.64 12.50 3.34
C LYS A 122 -15.34 13.89 3.90
N GLU A 123 -15.25 14.86 3.00
CA GLU A 123 -15.32 16.30 3.33
C GLU A 123 -16.59 16.65 4.10
#